data_AF-A0A5N6K2E4-F1
#
_entry.id   AF-A0A5N6K2E4-F1
#
_cell.length_a   1.000
_cell.length_b   1.000
_cell.length_c   1.000
_cell.angle_alpha   90.00
_cell.angle_beta   90.00
_cell.angle_gamma   90.00
#
_symmetry.space_group_name_H-M   'P 1'
#
loop_
_entity.id
_entity.type
_entity.pdbx_description
1 polymer ?
#
loop_
_entity_poly.entity_id
_entity_poly.type
_entity_poly.pdbx_seq_one_letter_code
_entity_poly.pdbx_strand_id
1 'polypeptide(L)'
;MAATRENVDFANAVDNIIIKIERFCWSADEPIIFRVFDLTSKLHTVSNLQNTQSRALRTQYLLTTYLKMAARQPRFNQQVLIDTTPLPAEIPPVTEIGSSSAPLLSASFFIGARCRPYNDDFMQCKNDNPGKGEIDCLKEGRRVTRCARSVIEDVNKHCLEEFRKHWGCLDNNNQQLWQCRPQEWKLNKCVFDNLKLEKTIPDTPANETPVHLRKRQIYSHYGP
;
A
#
# COMPACT_ATOMS: atom_id res chain seq x y z
N MET A 1 2.81 -53.86 8.95
CA MET A 1 1.66 -52.94 8.80
C MET A 1 2.22 -51.57 8.46
N ALA A 2 2.04 -51.16 7.21
CA ALA A 2 2.52 -49.90 6.66
C ALA A 2 1.57 -48.76 7.05
N ALA A 3 2.10 -47.71 7.66
CA ALA A 3 1.46 -46.40 7.79
C ALA A 3 2.26 -45.43 6.92
N THR A 4 1.55 -44.73 6.05
CA THR A 4 2.03 -44.22 4.77
C THR A 4 2.73 -42.87 4.86
N ARG A 5 3.66 -42.73 3.93
CA ARG A 5 4.57 -41.62 3.58
C ARG A 5 3.86 -40.32 3.12
N GLU A 6 2.56 -40.15 3.37
CA GLU A 6 1.74 -39.10 2.75
C GLU A 6 1.69 -37.77 3.51
N ASN A 7 2.09 -37.72 4.78
CA ASN A 7 1.95 -36.49 5.60
C ASN A 7 3.15 -35.53 5.57
N VAL A 8 4.28 -35.91 4.96
CA VAL A 8 5.47 -35.04 4.85
C VAL A 8 5.50 -34.28 3.53
N ASP A 9 4.82 -34.77 2.50
CA ASP A 9 4.77 -34.13 1.17
C ASP A 9 3.76 -32.95 1.13
N PHE A 10 2.75 -32.93 2.00
CA PHE A 10 1.77 -31.84 2.06
C PHE A 10 2.33 -30.57 2.71
N ALA A 11 3.22 -30.69 3.69
CA ALA A 11 3.85 -29.53 4.35
C ALA A 11 4.78 -28.77 3.38
N ASN A 12 5.59 -29.48 2.59
CA ASN A 12 6.53 -28.89 1.63
C ASN A 12 5.86 -28.31 0.38
N ALA A 13 4.62 -28.73 0.07
CA ALA A 13 3.82 -28.18 -1.03
C ALA A 13 3.14 -26.83 -0.65
N VAL A 14 2.77 -26.65 0.62
CA VAL A 14 2.12 -25.42 1.11
C VAL A 14 3.14 -24.29 1.30
N ASP A 15 4.37 -24.60 1.74
CA ASP A 15 5.44 -23.61 1.87
C ASP A 15 5.92 -23.05 0.51
N ASN A 16 5.88 -23.85 -0.56
CA ASN A 16 6.23 -23.39 -1.92
C ASN A 16 5.12 -22.54 -2.59
N ILE A 17 3.87 -22.65 -2.13
CA ILE A 17 2.75 -21.83 -2.62
C ILE A 17 2.73 -20.45 -1.93
N ILE A 18 3.09 -20.39 -0.64
CA ILE A 18 3.15 -19.13 0.12
C ILE A 18 4.28 -18.21 -0.41
N ILE A 19 5.43 -18.77 -0.79
CA ILE A 19 6.55 -17.98 -1.37
C ILE A 19 6.22 -17.42 -2.78
N LYS A 20 5.29 -18.03 -3.52
CA LYS A 20 4.94 -17.59 -4.88
C LYS A 20 3.96 -16.42 -4.94
N ILE A 21 3.24 -16.13 -3.85
CA ILE A 21 2.25 -15.05 -3.80
C ILE A 21 2.88 -13.72 -3.37
N GLU A 22 3.96 -13.72 -2.58
CA GLU A 22 4.66 -12.49 -2.17
C GLU A 22 5.41 -11.76 -3.30
N ARG A 23 5.57 -12.38 -4.48
CA ARG A 23 6.26 -11.76 -5.63
C ARG A 23 5.36 -10.97 -6.59
N PHE A 24 4.04 -10.97 -6.44
CA PHE A 24 3.14 -10.34 -7.40
C PHE A 24 2.69 -8.92 -7.04
N CYS A 25 3.03 -8.39 -5.85
CA CYS A 25 2.58 -7.06 -5.42
C CYS A 25 3.58 -5.92 -5.73
N TRP A 26 4.69 -6.20 -6.43
CA TRP A 26 5.76 -5.23 -6.71
C TRP A 26 6.33 -5.36 -8.13
N SER A 27 5.49 -5.47 -9.16
CA SER A 27 5.93 -5.34 -10.55
C SER A 27 4.95 -4.52 -11.38
N ALA A 28 4.94 -3.22 -11.15
CA ALA A 28 4.34 -2.25 -12.06
C ALA A 28 5.38 -1.16 -12.32
N ASP A 29 6.51 -1.52 -12.93
CA ASP A 29 7.50 -0.58 -13.48
C ASP A 29 8.44 -1.32 -14.44
N GLU A 30 8.01 -1.60 -15.67
CA GLU A 30 8.95 -1.63 -16.81
C GLU A 30 8.26 -1.13 -18.10
N PRO A 31 8.86 -0.16 -18.83
CA PRO A 31 8.28 0.41 -20.03
C PRO A 31 8.48 -0.48 -21.27
N ILE A 32 7.44 -0.57 -22.08
CA ILE A 32 7.40 -1.19 -23.40
C ILE A 32 8.19 -0.33 -24.40
N ILE A 33 9.30 -0.84 -24.93
CA ILE A 33 9.85 -0.41 -26.23
C ILE A 33 10.23 -1.66 -27.06
N PHE A 34 9.45 -1.84 -28.14
CA PHE A 34 9.72 -2.44 -29.46
C PHE A 34 11.20 -2.85 -29.75
N ARG A 35 11.57 -3.93 -30.45
CA ARG A 35 11.01 -4.52 -31.69
C ARG A 35 11.79 -5.82 -32.02
N VAL A 36 11.05 -6.85 -32.45
CA VAL A 36 11.32 -7.77 -33.59
C VAL A 36 12.79 -8.09 -33.93
N PHE A 37 13.20 -9.35 -33.79
CA PHE A 37 13.82 -10.10 -34.89
C PHE A 37 13.72 -11.62 -34.61
N ASP A 38 13.04 -12.29 -35.54
CA ASP A 38 12.86 -13.73 -35.63
C ASP A 38 14.08 -14.37 -36.33
N LEU A 39 14.17 -15.70 -36.25
CA LEU A 39 14.98 -16.63 -37.09
C LEU A 39 16.45 -16.95 -36.72
N THR A 40 16.62 -18.19 -36.25
CA THR A 40 17.61 -19.22 -36.67
C THR A 40 19.09 -18.84 -36.86
N SER A 41 19.98 -19.47 -36.10
CA SER A 41 20.93 -20.51 -36.58
C SER A 41 22.20 -20.66 -35.71
N LYS A 42 22.56 -21.93 -35.54
CA LYS A 42 23.83 -22.58 -35.18
C LYS A 42 25.12 -21.75 -35.00
N LEU A 43 25.85 -22.15 -33.95
CA LEU A 43 27.32 -22.36 -33.86
C LEU A 43 28.22 -21.14 -34.09
N HIS A 44 28.91 -20.66 -33.04
CA HIS A 44 30.36 -20.81 -32.86
C HIS A 44 30.91 -19.97 -31.70
N THR A 45 31.96 -20.53 -31.08
CA THR A 45 33.06 -19.85 -30.38
C THR A 45 32.83 -19.27 -28.98
N VAL A 46 33.18 -20.13 -28.02
CA VAL A 46 33.71 -19.85 -26.69
C VAL A 46 34.94 -18.96 -26.78
N SER A 47 34.83 -17.66 -26.48
CA SER A 47 35.99 -16.81 -26.17
C SER A 47 35.59 -15.37 -25.79
N ASN A 48 34.74 -15.14 -24.77
CA ASN A 48 34.64 -13.82 -24.10
C ASN A 48 33.81 -13.82 -22.79
N LEU A 49 33.90 -14.88 -21.97
CA LEU A 49 33.10 -15.01 -20.74
C LEU A 49 33.72 -14.41 -19.46
N GLN A 50 34.96 -13.89 -19.51
CA GLN A 50 35.62 -13.39 -18.29
C GLN A 50 35.47 -11.87 -18.05
N ASN A 51 35.13 -11.06 -19.06
CA ASN A 51 35.02 -9.59 -18.89
C ASN A 51 33.59 -9.05 -18.71
N THR A 52 32.57 -9.89 -18.93
CA THR A 52 31.15 -9.52 -18.76
C THR A 52 30.63 -9.81 -17.36
N GLN A 53 31.18 -10.81 -16.65
CA GLN A 53 30.81 -11.11 -15.26
C GLN A 53 31.20 -10.00 -14.28
N SER A 54 32.34 -9.33 -14.46
CA SER A 54 32.81 -8.26 -13.56
C SER A 54 31.97 -6.97 -13.63
N ARG A 55 31.36 -6.66 -14.78
CA ARG A 55 30.46 -5.50 -14.93
C ARG A 55 29.07 -5.77 -14.36
N ALA A 56 28.49 -6.96 -14.62
CA ALA A 56 27.20 -7.37 -14.07
C ALA A 56 27.21 -7.48 -12.54
N LEU A 57 28.29 -8.00 -11.95
CA LEU A 57 28.44 -8.05 -10.49
C LEU A 57 28.63 -6.65 -9.89
N ARG A 58 29.34 -5.72 -10.55
CA ARG A 58 29.46 -4.32 -10.08
C ARG A 58 28.14 -3.55 -10.14
N THR A 59 27.32 -3.71 -11.19
CA THR A 59 25.99 -3.08 -11.24
C THR A 59 25.02 -3.69 -10.24
N GLN A 60 25.10 -5.00 -9.97
CA GLN A 60 24.26 -5.65 -8.96
C GLN A 60 24.67 -5.27 -7.53
N TYR A 61 25.96 -5.05 -7.25
CA TYR A 61 26.44 -4.49 -5.97
C TYR A 61 26.07 -3.01 -5.79
N LEU A 62 26.06 -2.20 -6.86
CA LEU A 62 25.66 -0.79 -6.81
C LEU A 62 24.14 -0.61 -6.61
N LEU A 63 23.30 -1.44 -7.25
CA LEU A 63 21.84 -1.43 -7.05
C LEU A 63 21.43 -1.94 -5.66
N THR A 64 22.09 -2.99 -5.15
CA THR A 64 21.80 -3.50 -3.79
C THR A 64 22.29 -2.56 -2.68
N THR A 65 23.33 -1.74 -2.92
CA THR A 65 23.74 -0.70 -1.96
C THR A 65 22.80 0.50 -1.98
N TYR A 66 22.26 0.89 -3.14
CA TYR A 66 21.26 1.97 -3.22
C TYR A 66 19.95 1.62 -2.48
N LEU A 67 19.45 0.38 -2.64
CA LEU A 67 18.27 -0.11 -1.91
C LEU A 67 18.49 -0.22 -0.39
N LYS A 68 19.71 -0.53 0.07
CA LYS A 68 20.05 -0.56 1.51
C LYS A 68 20.13 0.83 2.16
N MET A 69 20.38 1.89 1.40
CA MET A 69 20.52 3.24 1.95
C MET A 69 19.17 3.89 2.32
N ALA A 70 18.07 3.49 1.70
CA ALA A 70 16.73 4.03 1.98
C ALA A 70 16.06 3.43 3.23
N ALA A 71 16.55 2.29 3.75
CA ALA A 71 15.96 1.57 4.87
C ALA A 71 16.91 1.44 6.08
N ARG A 72 17.63 2.52 6.41
CA ARG A 72 18.45 2.53 7.65
C ARG A 72 17.53 2.61 8.86
N GLN A 73 17.67 1.62 9.76
CA GLN A 73 17.07 1.71 11.10
C GLN A 73 17.62 2.96 11.78
N PRO A 74 16.75 3.88 12.24
CA PRO A 74 17.20 5.09 12.88
C PRO A 74 17.94 4.74 14.18
N ARG A 75 19.20 5.16 14.27
CA ARG A 75 20.01 5.06 15.50
C ARG A 75 20.11 6.47 16.08
N PHE A 76 19.03 6.94 16.69
CA PHE A 76 19.01 8.25 17.31
C PHE A 76 19.72 8.21 18.68
N ASN A 77 20.63 9.16 18.91
CA ASN A 77 21.23 9.42 20.22
C ASN A 77 20.31 10.26 21.13
N GLN A 78 19.35 10.97 20.53
CA GLN A 78 18.39 11.84 21.20
C GLN A 78 16.98 11.48 20.70
N GLN A 79 16.03 11.35 21.63
CA GLN A 79 14.70 10.80 21.30
C GLN A 79 13.81 11.81 20.56
N VAL A 80 14.00 13.13 20.76
CA VAL A 80 13.17 14.17 20.16
C VAL A 80 14.01 15.42 19.87
N LEU A 81 14.07 15.81 18.59
CA LEU A 81 14.57 17.10 18.12
C LEU A 81 13.40 17.81 17.44
N ILE A 82 13.01 18.97 17.96
CA ILE A 82 11.90 19.77 17.42
C ILE A 82 12.50 21.01 16.77
N ASP A 83 12.24 21.18 15.47
CA ASP A 83 12.53 22.42 14.77
C ASP A 83 11.34 23.37 14.89
N THR A 84 11.58 24.59 15.36
CA THR A 84 10.57 25.63 15.55
C THR A 84 10.49 26.62 14.39
N THR A 85 11.25 26.42 13.30
CA THR A 85 11.21 27.34 12.16
C THR A 85 9.82 27.34 11.49
N PRO A 86 9.20 28.52 11.30
CA PRO A 86 7.93 28.61 10.59
C PRO A 86 8.13 28.40 9.08
N LEU A 87 7.06 27.99 8.40
CA LEU A 87 7.06 27.81 6.95
C LEU A 87 7.26 29.16 6.23
N PRO A 88 7.99 29.21 5.09
CA PRO A 88 8.13 30.44 4.31
C PRO A 88 6.79 31.04 3.87
N ALA A 89 6.69 32.37 3.89
CA ALA A 89 5.44 33.10 3.62
C ALA A 89 4.86 32.90 2.20
N GLU A 90 5.69 32.46 1.24
CA GLU A 90 5.26 32.12 -0.12
C GLU A 90 4.30 30.91 -0.15
N ILE A 91 4.44 29.99 0.81
CA ILE A 91 3.64 28.78 0.86
C ILE A 91 2.40 29.04 1.74
N PRO A 92 1.18 29.11 1.17
CA PRO A 92 -0.01 29.33 1.97
C PRO A 92 -0.22 28.18 2.97
N PRO A 93 -0.64 28.50 4.21
CA PRO A 93 -0.87 27.52 5.25
C PRO A 93 -2.06 26.62 4.90
N VAL A 94 -2.02 25.38 5.37
CA VAL A 94 -3.11 24.41 5.26
C VAL A 94 -3.45 23.85 6.63
N THR A 95 -4.74 23.72 6.91
CA THR A 95 -5.21 23.02 8.10
C THR A 95 -4.98 21.52 7.92
N GLU A 96 -4.16 20.94 8.79
CA GLU A 96 -3.85 19.52 8.79
C GLU A 96 -5.07 18.66 9.14
N ILE A 97 -4.98 17.36 8.84
CA ILE A 97 -6.08 16.40 9.03
C ILE A 97 -6.41 16.18 10.51
N GLY A 98 -5.42 16.25 11.41
CA GLY A 98 -5.63 16.16 12.86
C GLY A 98 -6.27 14.85 13.36
N SER A 99 -6.10 13.74 12.64
CA SER A 99 -6.68 12.43 12.95
C SER A 99 -5.61 11.43 13.37
N SER A 100 -5.92 10.55 14.33
CA SER A 100 -5.03 9.45 14.73
C SER A 100 -5.06 8.30 13.71
N SER A 101 -4.14 7.34 13.86
CA SER A 101 -3.98 6.23 12.91
C SER A 101 -5.23 5.37 12.74
N ALA A 102 -5.95 5.04 13.83
CA ALA A 102 -7.14 4.20 13.79
C ALA A 102 -8.33 4.84 13.01
N PRO A 103 -8.76 6.08 13.29
CA PRO A 103 -9.81 6.74 12.49
C PRO A 103 -9.37 7.00 11.04
N LEU A 104 -8.10 7.32 10.80
CA LEU A 104 -7.58 7.48 9.44
C LEU A 104 -7.63 6.15 8.66
N LEU A 105 -7.27 5.03 9.31
CA LEU A 105 -7.37 3.70 8.72
C LEU A 105 -8.83 3.32 8.44
N SER A 106 -9.75 3.61 9.36
CA SER A 106 -11.18 3.39 9.17
C SER A 106 -11.74 4.14 7.96
N ALA A 107 -11.31 5.39 7.75
CA ALA A 107 -11.79 6.24 6.66
C ALA A 107 -11.02 6.07 5.35
N SER A 108 -9.93 5.27 5.34
CA SER A 108 -8.99 5.16 4.21
C SER A 108 -9.66 4.84 2.88
N PHE A 109 -10.61 3.91 2.86
CA PHE A 109 -11.34 3.52 1.64
C PHE A 109 -12.27 4.64 1.13
N PHE A 110 -12.90 5.40 2.03
CA PHE A 110 -13.77 6.52 1.65
C PHE A 110 -12.96 7.71 1.13
N ILE A 111 -11.81 7.96 1.75
CA ILE A 111 -10.83 8.94 1.25
C ILE A 111 -10.34 8.52 -0.13
N GLY A 112 -10.01 7.23 -0.32
CA GLY A 112 -9.63 6.69 -1.62
C GLY A 112 -10.72 6.89 -2.68
N ALA A 113 -11.98 6.57 -2.37
CA ALA A 113 -13.09 6.71 -3.32
C ALA A 113 -13.33 8.16 -3.78
N ARG A 114 -13.30 9.13 -2.86
CA ARG A 114 -13.54 10.54 -3.18
C ARG A 114 -12.30 11.26 -3.72
N CYS A 115 -11.14 10.98 -3.13
CA CYS A 115 -9.91 11.74 -3.37
C CYS A 115 -8.97 11.08 -4.37
N ARG A 116 -9.37 9.98 -5.02
CA ARG A 116 -8.60 9.29 -6.07
C ARG A 116 -7.91 10.24 -7.07
N PRO A 117 -8.61 11.15 -7.77
CA PRO A 117 -7.96 11.99 -8.77
C PRO A 117 -6.88 12.90 -8.18
N TYR A 118 -7.06 13.38 -6.94
CA TYR A 118 -6.07 14.24 -6.30
C TYR A 118 -4.84 13.46 -5.82
N ASN A 119 -5.05 12.23 -5.34
CA ASN A 119 -3.96 11.35 -4.93
C ASN A 119 -3.14 10.91 -6.14
N ASP A 120 -3.81 10.56 -7.23
CA ASP A 120 -3.17 10.14 -8.48
C ASP A 120 -2.37 11.31 -9.09
N ASP A 121 -2.94 12.53 -9.15
CA ASP A 121 -2.23 13.76 -9.56
C ASP A 121 -0.95 14.00 -8.71
N PHE A 122 -1.05 13.81 -7.40
CA PHE A 122 0.09 14.03 -6.49
C PHE A 122 1.19 13.01 -6.72
N MET A 123 0.85 11.73 -6.89
CA MET A 123 1.82 10.69 -7.17
C MET A 123 2.43 10.85 -8.57
N GLN A 124 1.65 11.26 -9.56
CA GLN A 124 2.15 11.58 -10.89
C GLN A 124 3.14 12.74 -10.86
N CYS A 125 2.83 13.84 -10.17
CA CYS A 125 3.75 14.97 -10.00
C CYS A 125 5.10 14.55 -9.39
N LYS A 126 5.08 13.66 -8.39
CA LYS A 126 6.30 13.13 -7.76
C LYS A 126 7.11 12.26 -8.71
N ASN A 127 6.44 11.46 -9.53
CA ASN A 127 7.09 10.59 -10.51
C ASN A 127 7.71 11.40 -11.66
N ASP A 128 7.06 12.48 -12.09
CA ASP A 128 7.55 13.36 -13.15
C ASP A 128 8.77 14.19 -12.70
N ASN A 129 8.92 14.45 -11.40
CA ASN A 129 9.97 15.31 -10.82
C ASN A 129 10.85 14.56 -9.80
N PRO A 130 11.69 13.59 -10.23
CA PRO A 130 12.54 12.82 -9.33
C PRO A 130 13.52 13.75 -8.59
N GLY A 131 13.47 13.72 -7.25
CA GLY A 131 14.35 14.50 -6.37
C GLY A 131 13.92 15.95 -6.11
N LYS A 132 12.83 16.42 -6.73
CA LYS A 132 12.22 17.74 -6.44
C LYS A 132 10.74 17.68 -6.05
N GLY A 133 10.15 16.48 -6.02
CA GLY A 133 8.73 16.29 -5.72
C GLY A 133 8.28 16.89 -4.40
N GLU A 134 9.16 17.03 -3.40
CA GLU A 134 8.85 17.64 -2.11
C GLU A 134 8.56 19.14 -2.20
N ILE A 135 9.18 19.86 -3.13
CA ILE A 135 9.05 21.32 -3.27
C ILE A 135 8.01 21.65 -4.34
N ASP A 136 8.11 20.99 -5.50
CA ASP A 136 7.31 21.34 -6.67
C ASP A 136 5.85 20.86 -6.53
N CYS A 137 5.60 19.75 -5.81
CA CYS A 137 4.26 19.16 -5.65
C CYS A 137 3.50 19.65 -4.41
N LEU A 138 3.95 20.71 -3.72
CA LEU A 138 3.27 21.23 -2.53
C LEU A 138 1.83 21.66 -2.80
N LYS A 139 1.55 22.23 -3.99
CA LYS A 139 0.20 22.62 -4.38
C LYS A 139 -0.75 21.41 -4.42
N GLU A 140 -0.24 20.26 -4.84
CA GLU A 140 -1.01 19.04 -5.07
C GLU A 140 -1.26 18.32 -3.75
N GLY A 141 -0.22 18.27 -2.90
CA GLY A 141 -0.35 17.81 -1.52
C GLY A 141 -1.41 18.58 -0.75
N ARG A 142 -1.49 19.91 -0.91
CA ARG A 142 -2.56 20.72 -0.29
C ARG A 142 -3.97 20.33 -0.78
N ARG A 143 -4.13 19.97 -2.06
CA ARG A 143 -5.42 19.49 -2.59
C ARG A 143 -5.82 18.17 -1.94
N VAL A 144 -4.87 17.24 -1.80
CA VAL A 144 -5.05 15.96 -1.11
C VAL A 144 -5.48 16.15 0.34
N THR A 145 -4.75 16.97 1.12
CA THR A 145 -5.05 17.21 2.54
C THR A 145 -6.43 17.82 2.74
N ARG A 146 -6.83 18.79 1.89
CA ARG A 146 -8.18 19.38 1.95
C ARG A 146 -9.27 18.35 1.62
N CYS A 147 -9.06 17.51 0.62
CA CYS A 147 -10.03 16.48 0.25
C CYS A 147 -10.20 15.46 1.39
N ALA A 148 -9.09 14.93 1.92
CA ALA A 148 -9.13 13.97 3.04
C ALA A 148 -9.83 14.56 4.27
N ARG A 149 -9.55 15.83 4.59
CA ARG A 149 -10.22 16.53 5.70
C ARG A 149 -11.72 16.65 5.47
N SER A 150 -12.16 17.00 4.26
CA SER A 150 -13.59 17.10 3.93
C SER A 150 -14.33 15.77 4.14
N VAL A 151 -13.71 14.63 3.80
CA VAL A 151 -14.30 13.30 4.04
C VAL A 151 -14.47 13.03 5.52
N ILE A 152 -13.44 13.32 6.33
CA ILE A 152 -13.50 13.10 7.78
C ILE A 152 -14.54 14.03 8.43
N GLU A 153 -14.63 15.29 7.99
CA GLU A 153 -15.66 16.22 8.43
C GLU A 153 -17.07 15.71 8.11
N ASP A 154 -17.30 15.18 6.90
CA ASP A 154 -18.60 14.65 6.50
C ASP A 154 -18.96 13.36 7.27
N VAL A 155 -18.00 12.45 7.47
CA VAL A 155 -18.19 11.25 8.31
C VAL A 155 -18.51 11.62 9.76
N ASN A 156 -17.84 12.64 10.31
CA ASN A 156 -18.13 13.14 11.67
C ASN A 156 -19.51 13.78 11.80
N LYS A 157 -20.04 14.39 10.73
CA LYS A 157 -21.38 15.00 10.74
C LYS A 157 -22.50 13.96 10.63
N HIS A 158 -22.30 12.92 9.82
CA HIS A 158 -23.38 11.98 9.47
C HIS A 158 -23.31 10.62 10.17
N CYS A 159 -22.10 10.09 10.46
CA CYS A 159 -21.90 8.68 10.87
C CYS A 159 -20.97 8.54 12.09
N LEU A 160 -20.96 9.54 12.98
CA LEU A 160 -19.99 9.61 14.08
C LEU A 160 -20.03 8.41 15.02
N GLU A 161 -21.22 7.88 15.31
CA GLU A 161 -21.40 6.80 16.29
C GLU A 161 -20.83 5.47 15.77
N GLU A 162 -21.18 5.10 14.55
CA GLU A 162 -20.68 3.92 13.85
C GLU A 162 -19.18 4.03 13.60
N PHE A 163 -18.71 5.23 13.23
CA PHE A 163 -17.30 5.51 13.01
C PHE A 163 -16.49 5.30 14.28
N ARG A 164 -16.95 5.83 15.42
CA ARG A 164 -16.31 5.61 16.74
C ARG A 164 -16.27 4.16 17.16
N LYS A 165 -17.35 3.41 16.94
CA LYS A 165 -17.39 1.97 17.25
C LYS A 165 -16.39 1.19 16.39
N HIS A 166 -16.23 1.56 15.12
CA HIS A 166 -15.32 0.87 14.22
C HIS A 166 -13.86 1.17 14.55
N TRP A 167 -13.44 2.44 14.63
CA TRP A 167 -12.03 2.73 14.93
C TRP A 167 -11.65 2.36 16.37
N GLY A 168 -12.58 2.41 17.34
CA GLY A 168 -12.32 1.92 18.69
C GLY A 168 -12.08 0.40 18.73
N CYS A 169 -12.72 -0.36 17.85
CA CYS A 169 -12.40 -1.78 17.67
C CYS A 169 -11.00 -1.96 17.06
N LEU A 170 -10.65 -1.16 16.05
CA LEU A 170 -9.33 -1.24 15.40
C LEU A 170 -8.19 -0.95 16.38
N ASP A 171 -8.35 0.05 17.22
CA ASP A 171 -7.33 0.45 18.20
C ASP A 171 -7.02 -0.67 19.21
N ASN A 172 -8.05 -1.42 19.61
CA ASN A 172 -7.93 -2.56 20.52
C ASN A 172 -7.36 -3.83 19.88
N ASN A 173 -7.34 -3.93 18.53
CA ASN A 173 -6.99 -5.15 17.81
C ASN A 173 -5.77 -4.96 16.89
N ASN A 174 -4.80 -4.15 17.32
CA ASN A 174 -3.58 -3.87 16.55
C ASN A 174 -3.88 -3.43 15.10
N GLN A 175 -4.98 -2.69 14.91
CA GLN A 175 -5.44 -2.16 13.63
C GLN A 175 -5.73 -3.23 12.55
N GLN A 176 -6.03 -4.46 12.96
CA GLN A 176 -6.41 -5.56 12.06
C GLN A 176 -7.87 -5.44 11.59
N LEU A 177 -8.08 -5.10 10.31
CA LEU A 177 -9.41 -4.87 9.74
C LEU A 177 -10.36 -6.10 9.82
N TRP A 178 -9.82 -7.33 9.75
CA TRP A 178 -10.64 -8.53 9.79
C TRP A 178 -11.25 -8.82 11.17
N GLN A 179 -10.76 -8.20 12.24
CA GLN A 179 -11.32 -8.33 13.59
C GLN A 179 -12.60 -7.51 13.77
N CYS A 180 -12.79 -6.45 12.98
CA CYS A 180 -13.81 -5.42 13.21
C CYS A 180 -14.88 -5.35 12.11
N ARG A 181 -15.10 -6.45 11.36
CA ARG A 181 -16.08 -6.53 10.26
C ARG A 181 -17.52 -6.17 10.66
N PRO A 182 -18.06 -6.61 11.82
CA PRO A 182 -19.43 -6.27 12.20
C PRO A 182 -19.66 -4.76 12.36
N GLN A 183 -18.67 -4.04 12.89
CA GLN A 183 -18.67 -2.59 13.04
C GLN A 183 -18.44 -1.92 11.69
N GLU A 184 -17.58 -2.50 10.85
CA GLU A 184 -17.31 -2.01 9.49
C GLU A 184 -18.56 -2.02 8.61
N TRP A 185 -19.36 -3.09 8.63
CA TRP A 185 -20.58 -3.18 7.83
C TRP A 185 -21.60 -2.10 8.20
N LYS A 186 -21.72 -1.78 9.49
CA LYS A 186 -22.59 -0.69 9.97
C LYS A 186 -22.11 0.67 9.49
N LEU A 187 -20.80 0.91 9.56
CA LEU A 187 -20.18 2.13 9.05
C LEU A 187 -20.37 2.26 7.53
N ASN A 188 -20.07 1.20 6.77
CA ASN A 188 -20.22 1.18 5.31
C ASN A 188 -21.67 1.47 4.90
N LYS A 189 -22.65 0.91 5.61
CA LYS A 189 -24.06 1.20 5.38
C LYS A 189 -24.39 2.68 5.60
N CYS A 190 -23.99 3.24 6.75
CA CYS A 190 -24.25 4.66 7.04
C CYS A 190 -23.61 5.60 6.01
N VAL A 191 -22.37 5.31 5.60
CA VAL A 191 -21.64 6.13 4.62
C VAL A 191 -22.25 6.00 3.23
N PHE A 192 -22.68 4.81 2.83
CA PHE A 192 -23.37 4.61 1.56
C PHE A 192 -24.72 5.36 1.53
N ASP A 193 -25.51 5.26 2.59
CA ASP A 193 -26.84 5.88 2.67
C ASP A 193 -26.77 7.42 2.65
N ASN A 194 -25.78 8.02 3.31
CA ASN A 194 -25.68 9.49 3.44
C ASN A 194 -24.73 10.15 2.43
N LEU A 195 -23.53 9.60 2.24
CA LEU A 195 -22.46 10.19 1.42
C LEU A 195 -22.35 9.53 0.04
N LYS A 196 -23.03 8.39 -0.19
CA LYS A 196 -22.97 7.61 -1.45
C LYS A 196 -21.54 7.18 -1.82
N LEU A 197 -20.71 6.96 -0.81
CA LEU A 197 -19.36 6.44 -0.98
C LEU A 197 -19.35 4.94 -0.67
N GLU A 198 -18.82 4.15 -1.59
CA GLU A 198 -18.69 2.71 -1.44
C GLU A 198 -17.22 2.31 -1.23
N LYS A 199 -17.02 1.30 -0.39
CA LYS A 199 -15.72 0.65 -0.23
C LYS A 199 -15.57 -0.43 -1.31
N THR A 200 -14.88 -0.09 -2.39
CA THR A 200 -14.51 -1.04 -3.44
C THR A 200 -13.03 -1.39 -3.33
N ILE A 201 -12.70 -2.67 -3.54
CA ILE A 201 -11.32 -3.13 -3.66
C ILE A 201 -11.02 -3.23 -5.17
N PRO A 202 -10.10 -2.44 -5.71
CA PRO A 202 -9.72 -2.56 -7.13
C PRO A 202 -9.17 -3.97 -7.41
N ASP A 203 -9.31 -4.43 -8.65
CA ASP A 203 -8.73 -5.69 -9.14
C ASP A 203 -9.24 -6.98 -8.48
N THR A 204 -10.40 -6.94 -7.82
CA THR A 204 -11.04 -8.17 -7.34
C THR A 204 -11.56 -8.97 -8.55
N PRO A 205 -11.18 -10.25 -8.73
CA PRO A 205 -11.69 -11.05 -9.84
C PRO A 205 -13.21 -11.22 -9.73
N ALA A 206 -13.92 -11.09 -10.85
CA ALA A 206 -15.38 -11.06 -10.87
C ALA A 206 -16.07 -12.34 -10.31
N ASN A 207 -15.32 -13.45 -10.23
CA ASN A 207 -15.81 -14.72 -9.72
C ASN A 207 -15.65 -14.88 -8.19
N GLU A 208 -15.03 -13.94 -7.51
CA GLU A 208 -14.77 -14.05 -6.07
C GLU A 208 -15.45 -12.95 -5.26
N THR A 209 -15.95 -13.33 -4.08
CA THR A 209 -16.47 -12.36 -3.12
C THR A 209 -15.32 -11.63 -2.43
N PRO A 210 -15.33 -10.27 -2.44
CA PRO A 210 -14.33 -9.49 -1.71
C PRO A 210 -14.26 -9.89 -0.24
N VAL A 211 -13.05 -9.93 0.32
CA VAL A 211 -12.81 -10.41 1.70
C VAL A 211 -13.65 -9.69 2.76
N HIS A 212 -13.96 -8.41 2.55
CA HIS A 212 -14.75 -7.59 3.46
C HIS A 212 -16.26 -7.90 3.44
N LEU A 213 -16.75 -8.61 2.41
CA LEU A 213 -18.15 -9.05 2.28
C LEU A 213 -18.34 -10.52 2.66
N ARG A 214 -17.26 -11.26 2.91
CA ARG A 214 -17.34 -12.67 3.32
C ARG A 214 -18.07 -12.78 4.66
N LYS A 215 -19.08 -13.65 4.72
CA LYS A 215 -19.91 -13.89 5.92
C LYS A 215 -19.08 -14.41 7.11
N ARG A 216 -18.05 -15.20 6.85
CA ARG A 216 -17.18 -15.82 7.86
C ARG A 216 -15.74 -15.37 7.65
N GLN A 217 -15.09 -14.93 8.72
CA GLN A 217 -13.67 -14.60 8.75
C GLN A 217 -12.92 -15.72 9.47
N ILE A 218 -11.84 -16.24 8.86
CA ILE A 218 -11.10 -17.40 9.41
C ILE A 218 -10.09 -16.94 10.47
N TYR A 219 -9.64 -15.69 10.38
CA TYR A 219 -8.56 -15.12 11.21
C TYR A 219 -9.07 -14.23 12.36
N SER A 220 -10.39 -14.14 12.59
CA SER A 220 -10.93 -13.34 13.68
C SER A 220 -10.74 -14.03 15.04
N HIS A 221 -10.38 -13.26 16.07
CA HIS A 221 -10.19 -13.71 17.45
C HIS A 221 -11.49 -14.25 18.04
N TYR A 222 -12.60 -13.59 17.71
CA TYR A 222 -13.93 -14.14 17.87
C TYR A 222 -14.13 -15.09 16.71
N GLY A 223 -14.05 -16.39 16.99
CA GLY A 223 -14.21 -17.45 16.01
C GLY A 223 -15.54 -17.36 15.25
N PRO A 224 -15.78 -18.30 14.32
CA PRO A 224 -16.97 -18.31 13.48
C PRO A 224 -18.29 -18.40 14.27
#